data_AF-Q64AI9-F1
#
_entry.id   AF-Q64AI9-F1
#
_cell.length_a   1.000
_cell.length_b   1.000
_cell.length_c   1.000
_cell.angle_alpha   90.00
_cell.angle_beta   90.00
_cell.angle_gamma   90.00
#
_symmetry.space_group_name_H-M   'P 1'
#
loop_
_entity.id
_entity.type
_entity.pdbx_description
1 polymer ?
#
loop_
_entity_poly.entity_id
_entity_poly.type
_entity_poly.pdbx_seq_one_letter_code
_entity_poly.pdbx_strand_id
1 'polypeptide(L)'
;MSVVTEWTQKIAEAAVPEEIDLAPSIAHAFFSGGKERKQLFQREKKNVQGAFGIAEITLILPLILQALVYSATVLSTFISSTELNSFLTALNTTFSFRDLSKRKQKVASLPDNPFLPLKNVLLTISGELHSMGLPEEESDLITFRILMKLLEDSAGASQFIQKIAKET
;
A
#
# COMPACT_ATOMS: atom_id res chain seq x y z
N MET A 1 5.69 4.09 -20.08
CA MET A 1 4.94 4.31 -18.82
C MET A 1 5.95 4.60 -17.73
N SER A 2 5.73 5.57 -16.84
CA SER A 2 6.67 5.80 -15.72
C SER A 2 6.56 4.70 -14.67
N VAL A 3 7.68 4.37 -14.02
CA VAL A 3 7.74 3.38 -12.92
C VAL A 3 6.68 3.61 -11.85
N VAL A 4 6.37 4.88 -11.52
CA VAL A 4 5.33 5.24 -10.56
C VAL A 4 3.92 4.90 -11.05
N THR A 5 3.63 5.08 -12.34
CA THR A 5 2.32 4.78 -12.91
C THR A 5 2.10 3.28 -12.98
N GLU A 6 3.11 2.54 -13.44
CA GLU A 6 3.08 1.08 -13.51
C GLU A 6 2.88 0.47 -12.12
N TRP A 7 3.66 0.91 -11.13
CA TRP A 7 3.54 0.39 -9.77
C TRP A 7 2.27 0.83 -9.06
N THR A 8 1.77 2.04 -9.32
CA THR A 8 0.46 2.47 -8.80
C THR A 8 -0.65 1.57 -9.32
N GLN A 9 -0.60 1.19 -10.61
CA GLN A 9 -1.57 0.25 -11.19
C GLN A 9 -1.43 -1.15 -10.59
N LYS A 10 -0.20 -1.69 -10.48
CA LYS A 10 0.05 -2.99 -9.82
C LYS A 10 -0.46 -3.02 -8.37
N ILE A 11 -0.31 -1.92 -7.64
CA ILE A 11 -0.80 -1.77 -6.27
C ILE A 11 -2.33 -1.70 -6.25
N ALA A 12 -2.96 -0.96 -7.16
CA ALA A 12 -4.41 -0.91 -7.29
C ALA A 12 -4.99 -2.31 -7.58
N GLU A 13 -4.39 -3.03 -8.54
CA GLU A 13 -4.77 -4.42 -8.87
C GLU A 13 -4.72 -5.35 -7.66
N ALA A 14 -3.74 -5.17 -6.77
CA ALA A 14 -3.55 -6.01 -5.61
C ALA A 14 -4.46 -5.61 -4.43
N ALA A 15 -4.59 -4.31 -4.16
CA ALA A 15 -5.16 -3.79 -2.92
C ALA A 15 -6.60 -3.32 -3.07
N VAL A 16 -6.90 -2.59 -4.14
CA VAL A 16 -8.15 -1.84 -4.39
C VAL A 16 -8.57 -1.99 -5.87
N PRO A 17 -8.99 -3.19 -6.31
CA PRO A 17 -9.25 -3.48 -7.73
C PRO A 17 -10.31 -2.56 -8.37
N GLU A 18 -11.22 -2.02 -7.57
CA GLU A 18 -12.23 -1.06 -7.97
C GLU A 18 -11.64 0.30 -8.44
N GLU A 19 -10.38 0.60 -8.10
CA GLU A 19 -9.70 1.85 -8.49
C GLU A 19 -8.65 1.65 -9.60
N ILE A 20 -8.53 0.46 -10.21
CA ILE A 20 -7.52 0.17 -11.25
C ILE A 20 -7.60 1.17 -12.41
N ASP A 21 -8.81 1.45 -12.92
CA ASP A 21 -9.01 2.36 -14.05
C ASP A 21 -8.65 3.81 -13.71
N LEU A 22 -8.69 4.16 -12.42
CA LEU A 22 -8.31 5.48 -11.91
C LEU A 22 -6.82 5.58 -11.58
N ALA A 23 -6.11 4.45 -11.45
CA ALA A 23 -4.73 4.38 -11.00
C ALA A 23 -3.77 5.28 -11.81
N PRO A 24 -3.86 5.38 -13.16
CA PRO A 24 -2.99 6.29 -13.91
C PRO A 24 -3.24 7.77 -13.59
N SER A 25 -4.51 8.17 -13.44
CA SER A 25 -4.89 9.54 -13.10
C SER A 25 -4.52 9.89 -11.66
N ILE A 26 -4.71 8.96 -10.72
CA ILE A 26 -4.31 9.09 -9.32
C ILE A 26 -2.79 9.22 -9.22
N ALA A 27 -2.03 8.37 -9.90
CA ALA A 27 -0.57 8.47 -9.94
C ALA A 27 -0.14 9.84 -10.46
N HIS A 28 -0.70 10.29 -11.58
CA HIS A 28 -0.36 11.59 -12.14
C HIS A 28 -0.62 12.72 -11.14
N ALA A 29 -1.84 12.83 -10.59
CA ALA A 29 -2.19 13.87 -9.65
C ALA A 29 -1.36 13.81 -8.34
N PHE A 30 -1.05 12.61 -7.85
CA PHE A 30 -0.26 12.44 -6.63
C PHE A 30 1.19 12.91 -6.83
N PHE A 31 1.85 12.47 -7.90
CA PHE A 31 3.27 12.76 -8.17
C PHE A 31 3.51 14.12 -8.83
N SER A 32 2.49 14.76 -9.43
CA SER A 32 2.55 16.18 -9.82
C SER A 32 2.58 17.12 -8.60
N GLY A 33 2.09 16.66 -7.45
CA GLY A 33 2.09 17.42 -6.21
C GLY A 33 1.10 18.60 -6.20
N GLY A 34 1.38 19.57 -5.32
CA GLY A 34 0.66 20.85 -5.29
C GLY A 34 -0.86 20.71 -5.08
N LYS A 35 -1.63 21.35 -5.97
CA LYS A 35 -3.10 21.38 -5.91
C LYS A 35 -3.72 20.05 -6.34
N GLU A 36 -3.12 19.37 -7.32
CA GLU A 36 -3.62 18.11 -7.88
C GLU A 36 -3.57 17.00 -6.82
N ARG A 37 -2.43 16.87 -6.11
CA ARG A 37 -2.30 15.94 -4.98
C ARG A 37 -3.30 16.24 -3.88
N LYS A 38 -3.52 17.52 -3.53
CA LYS A 38 -4.49 17.92 -2.51
C LYS A 38 -5.93 17.56 -2.89
N GLN A 39 -6.28 17.62 -4.17
CA GLN A 39 -7.63 17.28 -4.64
C GLN A 39 -7.96 15.80 -4.45
N LEU A 40 -6.96 14.91 -4.50
CA LEU A 40 -7.17 13.47 -4.25
C LEU A 40 -7.68 13.17 -2.83
N PHE A 41 -7.35 14.04 -1.86
CA PHE A 41 -7.76 13.88 -0.46
C PHE A 41 -8.95 14.74 -0.07
N GLN A 42 -9.42 15.60 -0.98
CA GLN A 42 -10.64 16.37 -0.76
C GLN A 42 -11.82 15.43 -0.97
N ARG A 43 -12.53 15.13 0.11
CA ARG A 43 -13.86 14.52 0.01
C ARG A 43 -14.74 15.49 -0.79
N GLU A 44 -15.16 15.12 -1.99
CA GLU A 44 -16.16 15.92 -2.71
C GLU A 44 -17.44 15.89 -1.88
N LYS A 45 -17.68 16.94 -1.09
CA LYS A 45 -19.00 17.28 -0.55
C LYS A 45 -19.92 17.76 -1.68
N LYS A 46 -20.11 16.97 -2.74
CA LYS A 46 -21.11 17.28 -3.76
C LYS A 46 -22.46 16.71 -3.32
N ASN A 47 -23.06 17.38 -2.34
CA ASN A 47 -24.51 17.43 -2.23
C ASN A 47 -25.03 18.26 -3.41
N VAL A 48 -25.10 17.67 -4.60
CA VAL A 48 -25.93 18.23 -5.68
C VAL A 48 -27.37 17.96 -5.28
N GLN A 49 -28.11 19.03 -5.01
CA GLN A 49 -29.51 18.98 -4.59
C GLN A 49 -30.34 18.25 -5.67
N GLY A 50 -30.77 17.01 -5.38
CA GLY A 50 -31.55 16.16 -6.29
C GLY A 50 -31.03 14.73 -6.50
N ALA A 51 -29.88 14.33 -5.95
CA ALA A 51 -29.36 12.97 -6.08
C ALA A 51 -29.96 12.00 -5.02
N PHE A 52 -30.60 10.93 -5.50
CA PHE A 52 -30.98 9.75 -4.70
C PHE A 52 -29.74 8.90 -4.40
N GLY A 53 -29.35 8.76 -3.11
CA GLY A 53 -28.06 8.13 -2.74
C GLY A 53 -26.89 8.95 -3.29
N ILE A 54 -25.63 8.80 -2.95
CA ILE A 54 -24.81 7.60 -2.79
C ILE A 54 -23.58 8.11 -2.00
N ALA A 55 -22.99 7.23 -1.19
CA ALA A 55 -21.89 7.47 -0.24
C ALA A 55 -20.78 8.44 -0.73
N GLU A 56 -20.18 9.17 0.20
CA GLU A 56 -18.86 9.80 0.00
C GLU A 56 -17.89 8.70 -0.48
N ILE A 57 -17.59 8.65 -1.78
CA ILE A 57 -16.60 7.71 -2.32
C ILE A 57 -15.23 8.22 -1.87
N THR A 58 -14.70 7.62 -0.81
CA THR A 58 -13.32 7.85 -0.39
C THR A 58 -12.44 6.98 -1.27
N LEU A 59 -11.56 7.62 -2.05
CA LEU A 59 -10.53 6.91 -2.79
C LEU A 59 -9.49 6.38 -1.81
N ILE A 60 -9.26 5.07 -1.85
CA ILE A 60 -8.33 4.36 -0.98
C ILE A 60 -6.92 4.36 -1.57
N LEU A 61 -6.76 4.30 -2.91
CA LEU A 61 -5.45 4.29 -3.55
C LEU A 61 -4.58 5.51 -3.21
N PRO A 62 -5.10 6.76 -3.15
CA PRO A 62 -4.32 7.91 -2.67
C PRO A 62 -3.83 7.76 -1.22
N LEU A 63 -4.63 7.14 -0.35
CA LEU A 63 -4.26 6.87 1.04
C LEU A 63 -3.15 5.81 1.11
N ILE A 64 -3.23 4.78 0.28
CA ILE A 64 -2.18 3.77 0.12
C ILE A 64 -0.86 4.42 -0.32
N LEU A 65 -0.89 5.26 -1.37
CA LEU A 65 0.30 5.97 -1.84
C LEU A 65 0.89 6.86 -0.74
N GLN A 66 0.04 7.53 0.03
CA GLN A 66 0.47 8.36 1.16
C GLN A 66 1.12 7.53 2.27
N ALA A 67 0.53 6.39 2.65
CA ALA A 67 1.10 5.48 3.65
C ALA A 67 2.44 4.89 3.20
N LEU A 68 2.59 4.61 1.91
CA LEU A 68 3.85 4.14 1.32
C LEU A 68 4.95 5.22 1.33
N VAL A 69 4.59 6.48 1.08
CA VAL A 69 5.51 7.62 1.21
C VAL A 69 5.99 7.74 2.67
N TYR A 70 5.09 7.68 3.65
CA TYR A 70 5.47 7.72 5.07
C TYR A 70 6.31 6.51 5.50
N SER A 71 6.08 5.36 4.89
CA SER A 71 6.79 4.11 5.20
C SER A 71 8.06 3.91 4.36
N ALA A 72 8.41 4.84 3.47
CA ALA A 72 9.45 4.63 2.46
C ALA A 72 10.82 4.29 3.05
N THR A 73 11.20 4.92 4.16
CA THR A 73 12.47 4.64 4.85
C THR A 73 12.52 3.21 5.40
N VAL A 74 11.45 2.76 6.07
CA VAL A 74 11.38 1.41 6.63
C VAL A 74 11.31 0.37 5.51
N LEU A 75 10.54 0.65 4.46
CA LEU A 75 10.43 -0.19 3.26
C LEU A 75 11.76 -0.34 2.52
N SER A 76 12.51 0.75 2.35
CA SER A 76 13.82 0.70 1.67
C SER A 76 14.83 -0.14 2.45
N THR A 77 14.80 -0.04 3.79
CA THR A 77 15.64 -0.84 4.69
C THR A 77 15.29 -2.32 4.58
N PHE A 78 14.00 -2.66 4.56
CA PHE A 78 13.52 -4.04 4.44
C PHE A 78 13.83 -4.66 3.06
N ILE A 79 13.63 -3.93 1.97
CA ILE A 79 13.88 -4.47 0.62
C ILE A 79 15.37 -4.65 0.35
N SER A 80 16.21 -3.80 0.95
CA SER A 80 17.67 -3.91 0.84
C SER A 80 18.27 -4.93 1.82
N SER A 81 17.45 -5.55 2.66
CA SER A 81 17.88 -6.44 3.72
C SER A 81 18.21 -7.84 3.17
N THR A 82 19.22 -8.50 3.72
CA THR A 82 19.62 -9.87 3.33
C THR A 82 18.57 -10.91 3.76
N GLU A 83 17.72 -10.53 4.71
CA GLU A 83 16.63 -11.31 5.28
C GLU A 83 15.40 -11.39 4.35
N LEU A 84 15.33 -10.56 3.30
CA LEU A 84 14.25 -10.61 2.31
C LEU A 84 14.13 -12.00 1.66
N ASN A 85 15.25 -12.65 1.35
CA ASN A 85 15.25 -14.01 0.78
C ASN A 85 14.71 -15.05 1.76
N SER A 86 15.06 -14.92 3.04
CA SER A 86 14.52 -15.77 4.11
C SER A 86 13.01 -15.57 4.25
N PHE A 87 12.52 -14.34 4.09
CA PHE A 87 11.10 -14.06 4.08
C PHE A 87 10.38 -14.61 2.85
N LEU A 88 10.91 -14.41 1.63
CA LEU A 88 10.34 -14.99 0.42
C LEU A 88 10.28 -16.52 0.49
N THR A 89 11.30 -17.14 1.07
CA THR A 89 11.34 -18.60 1.30
C THR A 89 10.29 -19.02 2.31
N ALA A 90 10.15 -18.30 3.43
CA ALA A 90 9.08 -18.52 4.40
C ALA A 90 7.70 -18.34 3.75
N LEU A 91 7.48 -17.30 2.95
CA LEU A 91 6.25 -17.09 2.19
C LEU A 91 5.90 -18.28 1.30
N ASN A 92 6.83 -18.70 0.45
CA ASN A 92 6.61 -19.77 -0.52
C ASN A 92 6.39 -21.15 0.13
N THR A 93 7.05 -21.42 1.26
CA THR A 93 6.90 -22.68 1.99
C THR A 93 5.68 -22.72 2.91
N THR A 94 5.21 -21.55 3.37
CA THR A 94 4.36 -21.46 4.56
C THR A 94 2.99 -20.82 4.28
N PHE A 95 2.82 -20.10 3.17
CA PHE A 95 1.63 -19.31 2.85
C PHE A 95 0.90 -19.77 1.58
N SER A 96 0.55 -21.06 1.50
CA SER A 96 -0.38 -21.60 0.48
C SER A 96 -1.87 -21.31 0.76
N PHE A 97 -2.17 -20.31 1.60
CA PHE A 97 -3.51 -20.14 2.14
C PHE A 97 -4.29 -19.04 1.43
N ARG A 98 -5.48 -19.38 0.91
CA ARG A 98 -6.48 -18.45 0.33
C ARG A 98 -7.04 -17.43 1.33
N ASP A 99 -6.70 -17.54 2.61
CA ASP A 99 -7.39 -16.91 3.72
C ASP A 99 -6.51 -15.82 4.37
N LEU A 100 -6.77 -14.55 4.04
CA LEU A 100 -5.95 -13.39 4.41
C LEU A 100 -5.83 -13.20 5.94
N SER A 101 -6.89 -13.49 6.69
CA SER A 101 -6.90 -13.39 8.16
C SER A 101 -5.88 -14.33 8.81
N LYS A 102 -5.73 -15.55 8.28
CA LYS A 102 -4.73 -16.52 8.73
C LYS A 102 -3.30 -16.07 8.38
N ARG A 103 -3.13 -15.25 7.34
CA ARG A 103 -1.81 -14.69 6.98
C ARG A 103 -1.35 -13.66 8.02
N LYS A 104 -2.25 -12.76 8.47
CA LYS A 104 -1.95 -11.76 9.52
C LYS A 104 -1.52 -12.43 10.83
N GLN A 105 -2.30 -13.40 11.33
CA GLN A 105 -1.94 -14.13 12.56
C GLN A 105 -0.58 -14.82 12.43
N LYS A 106 -0.29 -15.39 11.26
CA LYS A 106 0.97 -16.10 11.03
C LYS A 106 2.16 -15.15 11.00
N VAL A 107 2.02 -13.97 10.40
CA VAL A 107 3.07 -12.94 10.45
C VAL A 107 3.28 -12.40 11.86
N ALA A 108 2.20 -12.19 12.62
CA ALA A 108 2.30 -11.81 14.04
C ALA A 108 3.03 -12.88 14.87
N SER A 109 2.85 -14.17 14.52
CA SER A 109 3.52 -15.30 15.18
C SER A 109 4.98 -15.53 14.77
N LEU A 110 5.50 -14.80 13.76
CA LEU A 110 6.90 -14.93 13.37
C LEU A 110 7.83 -14.45 14.51
N PRO A 111 9.00 -15.09 14.70
CA PRO A 111 9.97 -14.62 15.67
C PRO A 111 10.47 -13.22 15.29
N ASP A 112 10.83 -12.40 16.28
CA ASP A 112 11.30 -11.04 16.00
C ASP A 112 12.60 -11.04 15.18
N ASN A 113 13.49 -11.98 15.41
CA ASN A 113 14.65 -12.16 14.52
C ASN A 113 14.39 -13.37 13.60
N PRO A 114 14.51 -13.25 12.26
CA PRO A 114 14.92 -12.09 11.45
C PRO A 114 13.79 -11.17 10.96
N PHE A 115 12.55 -11.34 11.44
CA PHE A 115 11.36 -10.70 10.83
C PHE A 115 10.97 -9.32 11.38
N LEU A 116 11.77 -8.73 12.28
CA LEU A 116 11.51 -7.42 12.89
C LEU A 116 11.35 -6.31 11.84
N PRO A 117 12.20 -6.22 10.79
CA PRO A 117 12.01 -5.20 9.75
C PRO A 117 10.65 -5.31 9.05
N LEU A 118 10.19 -6.54 8.78
CA LEU A 118 8.87 -6.80 8.19
C LEU A 118 7.74 -6.37 9.13
N LYS A 119 7.83 -6.75 10.41
CA LYS A 119 6.83 -6.35 11.42
C LYS A 119 6.72 -4.83 11.51
N ASN A 120 7.86 -4.13 11.46
CA ASN A 120 7.88 -2.68 11.46
C ASN A 120 7.17 -2.11 10.21
N VAL A 121 7.47 -2.61 9.00
CA VAL A 121 6.78 -2.18 7.78
C VAL A 121 5.25 -2.38 7.88
N LEU A 122 4.82 -3.56 8.34
CA LEU A 122 3.40 -3.88 8.50
C LEU A 122 2.71 -2.92 9.46
N LEU A 123 3.33 -2.69 10.63
CA LEU A 123 2.80 -1.79 11.66
C LEU A 123 2.77 -0.34 11.18
N THR A 124 3.79 0.12 10.46
CA THR A 124 3.84 1.49 9.93
C THR A 124 2.76 1.70 8.88
N ILE A 125 2.69 0.87 7.83
CA ILE A 125 1.69 1.07 6.76
C ILE A 125 0.26 0.91 7.30
N SER A 126 0.00 -0.12 8.11
CA SER A 126 -1.34 -0.35 8.68
C SER A 126 -1.74 0.77 9.64
N GLY A 127 -0.81 1.23 10.49
CA GLY A 127 -1.03 2.36 11.39
C GLY A 127 -1.32 3.66 10.64
N GLU A 128 -0.61 3.93 9.55
CA GLU A 128 -0.86 5.09 8.69
C GLU A 128 -2.26 5.02 8.05
N LEU A 129 -2.61 3.90 7.42
CA LEU A 129 -3.94 3.70 6.84
C LEU A 129 -5.06 3.83 7.87
N HIS A 130 -4.87 3.26 9.06
CA HIS A 130 -5.82 3.38 10.15
C HIS A 130 -5.99 4.83 10.62
N SER A 131 -4.88 5.56 10.77
CA SER A 131 -4.90 6.98 11.15
C SER A 131 -5.60 7.87 10.11
N MET A 132 -5.60 7.45 8.84
CA MET A 132 -6.31 8.10 7.74
C MET A 132 -7.80 7.74 7.68
N GLY A 133 -8.28 6.89 8.60
CA GLY A 133 -9.69 6.59 8.81
C GLY A 133 -10.16 5.24 8.24
N LEU A 134 -9.25 4.37 7.78
CA LEU A 134 -9.63 3.02 7.40
C LEU A 134 -9.89 2.15 8.65
N PRO A 135 -10.87 1.23 8.59
CA PRO A 135 -11.03 0.19 9.60
C PRO A 135 -9.72 -0.60 9.80
N GLU A 136 -9.43 -1.02 11.03
CA GLU A 136 -8.20 -1.75 11.36
C GLU A 136 -8.03 -3.02 10.50
N GLU A 137 -9.08 -3.85 10.42
CA GLU A 137 -9.06 -5.08 9.62
C GLU A 137 -8.78 -4.82 8.13
N GLU A 138 -9.33 -3.72 7.59
CA GLU A 138 -9.14 -3.33 6.19
C GLU A 138 -7.73 -2.77 5.96
N SER A 139 -7.22 -1.96 6.89
CA SER A 139 -5.85 -1.40 6.88
C SER A 139 -4.80 -2.52 6.84
N ASP A 140 -4.96 -3.55 7.67
CA ASP A 140 -4.05 -4.69 7.69
C ASP A 140 -4.12 -5.52 6.42
N LEU A 141 -5.33 -5.76 5.92
CA LEU A 141 -5.56 -6.56 4.73
C LEU A 141 -4.96 -5.87 3.49
N ILE A 142 -5.17 -4.56 3.35
CA ILE A 142 -4.56 -3.74 2.30
C ILE A 142 -3.04 -3.75 2.43
N THR A 143 -2.52 -3.52 3.64
CA THR A 143 -1.07 -3.56 3.90
C THR A 143 -0.45 -4.88 3.46
N PHE A 144 -1.10 -6.00 3.81
CA PHE A 144 -0.63 -7.32 3.44
C PHE A 144 -0.62 -7.50 1.91
N ARG A 145 -1.68 -7.08 1.20
CA ARG A 145 -1.77 -7.15 -0.27
C ARG A 145 -0.67 -6.34 -0.94
N ILE A 146 -0.43 -5.12 -0.46
CA ILE A 146 0.63 -4.25 -0.98
C ILE A 146 2.00 -4.90 -0.79
N LEU A 147 2.29 -5.39 0.42
CA LEU A 147 3.57 -6.05 0.72
C LEU A 147 3.82 -7.27 -0.15
N MET A 148 2.81 -8.14 -0.30
CA MET A 148 2.93 -9.29 -1.20
C MET A 148 3.23 -8.84 -2.63
N LYS A 149 2.56 -7.79 -3.10
CA LYS A 149 2.77 -7.28 -4.46
C LYS A 149 4.16 -6.70 -4.67
N LEU A 150 4.69 -5.97 -3.70
CA LEU A 150 6.06 -5.43 -3.74
C LEU A 150 7.11 -6.55 -3.75
N LEU A 151 6.80 -7.69 -3.14
CA LEU A 151 7.72 -8.82 -3.02
C LEU A 151 7.72 -9.76 -4.22
N GLU A 152 6.66 -9.76 -5.03
CA GLU A 152 6.62 -10.48 -6.32
C GLU A 152 7.72 -9.99 -7.29
N ASP A 153 8.05 -8.69 -7.25
CA ASP A 153 9.09 -8.04 -8.05
C ASP A 153 9.88 -7.06 -7.18
N SER A 154 10.73 -7.60 -6.31
CA SER A 154 11.52 -6.81 -5.35
C SER A 154 12.47 -5.81 -6.03
N ALA A 155 12.97 -6.14 -7.22
CA ALA A 155 13.84 -5.26 -8.00
C ALA A 155 13.07 -4.04 -8.52
N GLY A 156 11.90 -4.25 -9.13
CA GLY A 156 11.02 -3.15 -9.56
C GLY A 156 10.47 -2.35 -8.37
N ALA A 157 10.11 -3.01 -7.29
CA ALA A 157 9.58 -2.37 -6.08
C ALA A 157 10.61 -1.44 -5.44
N SER A 158 11.89 -1.84 -5.42
CA SER A 158 12.98 -0.99 -4.94
C SER A 158 13.07 0.32 -5.72
N GLN A 159 12.99 0.27 -7.06
CA GLN A 159 13.02 1.47 -7.90
C GLN A 159 11.80 2.38 -7.65
N PHE A 160 10.62 1.78 -7.46
CA PHE A 160 9.41 2.51 -7.11
C PHE A 160 9.55 3.20 -5.74
N ILE A 161 10.00 2.48 -4.71
CA ILE A 161 10.17 3.03 -3.37
C ILE A 161 11.22 4.13 -3.33
N GLN A 162 12.31 3.99 -4.09
CA GLN A 162 13.29 5.07 -4.26
C GLN A 162 12.71 6.32 -4.92
N LYS A 163 11.72 6.18 -5.80
CA LYS A 163 11.03 7.32 -6.40
C LYS A 163 10.07 7.99 -5.41
N ILE A 164 9.24 7.22 -4.71
CA ILE A 164 8.27 7.80 -3.76
C ILE A 164 8.95 8.39 -2.53
N ALA A 165 10.14 7.89 -2.14
CA ALA A 165 10.95 8.46 -1.06
C ALA A 165 11.45 9.89 -1.37
N LYS A 166 11.38 10.35 -2.63
CA LYS A 166 11.71 11.73 -3.02
C LYS A 166 10.52 12.68 -2.92
N GLU A 167 9.33 12.15 -2.60
CA GLU A 167 8.06 12.88 -2.49
C GLU A 167 7.67 13.20 -1.03
N THR A 168 8.56 12.87 -0.08
CA THR A 168 8.55 13.35 1.31
C THR A 168 9.20 14.71 1.41
#